data_AF-M1MRW1-F1
#
_entry.id   AF-M1MRW1-F1
#
_cell.length_a   1.000
_cell.length_b   1.000
_cell.length_c   1.000
_cell.angle_alpha   90.00
_cell.angle_beta   90.00
_cell.angle_gamma   90.00
#
_symmetry.space_group_name_H-M   'P 1'
#
loop_
_entity.id
_entity.type
_entity.pdbx_description
1 polymer ?
#
loop_
_entity_poly.entity_id
_entity_poly.type
_entity_poly.pdbx_seq_one_letter_code
_entity_poly.pdbx_strand_id
1 'polypeptide(L)'
;MKRKIKRVIMFVILISLTLTNITYAQPATRQNAPYGPKVEDLKGKEDIIQNLQQMKKIRANLTVIEIAESSTEEQLKNTYKNLENYIQQLNIIRTNLENHKNTYNDSFPDIYFSEEISFVAESYIISIRNQQSLITALENSKAESKKLFYSNYLIPVYYYLTLGDQMVSYVDTYFVVS
;
A
#
# COMPACT_ATOMS: atom_id res chain seq x y z
N MET A 1 37.94 -9.61 -31.68
CA MET A 1 36.73 -9.63 -30.83
C MET A 1 36.79 -8.70 -29.62
N LYS A 2 37.85 -8.71 -28.79
CA LYS A 2 37.94 -7.90 -27.54
C LYS A 2 37.63 -6.40 -27.70
N ARG A 3 38.07 -5.76 -28.79
CA ARG A 3 37.74 -4.33 -29.07
C ARG A 3 36.27 -4.09 -29.39
N LYS A 4 35.58 -5.02 -30.06
CA LYS A 4 34.14 -4.91 -30.36
C LYS A 4 33.31 -5.06 -29.09
N ILE A 5 33.69 -5.99 -28.20
CA ILE A 5 33.06 -6.19 -26.89
C ILE A 5 33.23 -4.94 -26.01
N LYS A 6 34.43 -4.35 -25.95
CA LYS A 6 34.64 -3.09 -25.22
C LYS A 6 33.77 -1.95 -25.76
N ARG A 7 33.60 -1.84 -27.07
CA ARG A 7 32.72 -0.82 -27.68
C ARG A 7 31.25 -1.05 -27.33
N VAL A 8 30.77 -2.30 -27.34
CA VAL A 8 29.39 -2.63 -26.94
C VAL A 8 29.15 -2.29 -25.47
N ILE A 9 30.07 -2.68 -24.58
CA ILE A 9 29.97 -2.35 -23.15
C ILE A 9 29.94 -0.84 -22.93
N MET A 10 30.80 -0.10 -23.61
CA MET A 10 30.83 1.37 -23.53
C MET A 10 29.53 2.00 -24.04
N PHE A 11 28.94 1.44 -25.10
CA PHE A 11 27.68 1.89 -25.67
C PHE A 11 26.49 1.63 -24.72
N VAL A 12 26.46 0.45 -24.07
CA VAL A 12 25.44 0.11 -23.07
C VAL A 12 25.54 1.02 -21.85
N ILE A 13 26.76 1.30 -21.38
CA ILE A 13 26.97 2.24 -20.26
C ILE A 13 26.51 3.64 -20.66
N LEU A 14 26.88 4.13 -21.85
CA LEU A 14 26.44 5.44 -22.33
C LEU A 14 24.91 5.51 -22.40
N ILE A 15 24.26 4.52 -23.02
CA ILE A 15 22.80 4.46 -23.09
C ILE A 15 22.20 4.45 -21.68
N SER A 16 22.72 3.65 -20.75
CA SER A 16 22.20 3.61 -19.38
C SER A 16 22.38 4.92 -18.59
N LEU A 17 23.40 5.71 -18.91
CA LEU A 17 23.66 7.01 -18.28
C LEU A 17 22.88 8.15 -18.96
N THR A 18 22.57 8.03 -20.26
CA THR A 18 21.82 9.04 -21.03
C THR A 18 20.33 8.77 -21.11
N LEU A 19 19.89 7.54 -20.82
CA LEU A 19 18.50 7.27 -20.52
C LEU A 19 18.21 8.00 -19.22
N THR A 20 17.67 9.21 -19.35
CA THR A 20 16.88 9.81 -18.28
C THR A 20 15.93 8.73 -17.83
N ASN A 21 15.94 8.38 -16.53
CA ASN A 21 14.82 7.68 -15.94
C ASN A 21 13.59 8.40 -16.48
N ILE A 22 12.76 7.71 -17.27
CA ILE A 22 11.42 8.20 -17.56
C ILE A 22 10.63 7.96 -16.27
N THR A 23 11.10 8.57 -15.18
CA THR A 23 10.24 8.92 -14.08
C THR A 23 9.18 9.77 -14.75
N TYR A 24 7.93 9.40 -14.59
CA TYR A 24 6.74 10.15 -15.02
C TYR A 24 6.66 11.58 -14.44
N ALA A 25 7.75 12.10 -13.87
CA ALA A 25 7.89 13.41 -13.28
C ALA A 25 8.56 14.35 -14.30
N GLN A 26 7.73 15.15 -14.96
CA GLN A 26 8.16 16.33 -15.70
C GLN A 26 8.97 17.30 -14.82
N PRO A 27 9.87 18.10 -15.42
CA PRO A 27 10.67 19.07 -14.69
C PRO A 27 9.81 20.20 -14.12
N ALA A 28 10.22 20.66 -12.95
CA ALA A 28 9.62 21.71 -12.15
C ALA A 28 9.59 23.07 -12.89
N THR A 29 8.56 23.32 -13.68
CA THR A 29 8.16 24.67 -14.11
C THR A 29 6.64 24.77 -14.17
N ARG A 30 5.99 24.73 -12.99
CA ARG A 30 4.72 25.38 -12.63
C ARG A 30 4.41 24.99 -11.18
N GLN A 31 4.43 25.97 -10.29
CA GLN A 31 3.92 25.81 -8.93
C GLN A 31 2.46 25.32 -8.96
N ASN A 32 2.23 24.24 -8.21
CA ASN A 32 1.10 24.06 -7.30
C ASN A 32 -0.31 23.99 -7.90
N ALA A 33 -0.53 23.15 -8.90
CA ALA A 33 -1.83 22.52 -9.04
C ALA A 33 -1.63 21.01 -8.84
N PRO A 34 -2.19 20.42 -7.76
CA PRO A 34 -2.23 18.99 -7.63
C PRO A 34 -2.84 18.38 -8.92
N TYR A 35 -2.10 17.51 -9.62
CA TYR A 35 -2.59 16.66 -10.69
C TYR A 35 -3.72 15.73 -10.22
N GLY A 36 -4.97 16.14 -10.44
CA GLY A 36 -6.17 15.33 -10.18
C GLY A 36 -7.41 16.19 -9.91
N PRO A 37 -8.64 15.63 -9.99
CA PRO A 37 -9.82 16.31 -9.50
C PRO A 37 -9.67 16.48 -7.98
N LYS A 38 -9.66 17.73 -7.50
CA LYS A 38 -9.74 18.00 -6.07
C LYS A 38 -11.14 17.63 -5.59
N VAL A 39 -11.23 16.80 -4.57
CA VAL A 39 -12.49 16.56 -3.87
C VAL A 39 -12.65 17.67 -2.84
N GLU A 40 -13.71 18.45 -3.01
CA GLU A 40 -14.09 19.62 -2.21
C GLU A 40 -15.53 19.43 -1.71
N ASP A 41 -15.98 20.27 -0.76
CA ASP A 41 -17.37 20.30 -0.24
C ASP A 41 -17.87 19.01 0.43
N LEU A 42 -17.01 18.35 1.22
CA LEU A 42 -17.37 17.16 2.00
C LEU A 42 -18.36 17.51 3.13
N LYS A 43 -19.54 16.88 3.14
CA LYS A 43 -20.57 17.13 4.15
C LYS A 43 -20.22 16.56 5.52
N GLY A 44 -19.61 15.36 5.58
CA GLY A 44 -19.18 14.73 6.85
C GLY A 44 -17.66 14.63 6.97
N LYS A 45 -16.99 15.74 6.65
CA LYS A 45 -15.53 15.86 6.57
C LYS A 45 -14.79 15.26 7.78
N GLU A 46 -15.18 15.62 9.00
CA GLU A 46 -14.51 15.16 10.23
C GLU A 46 -14.48 13.63 10.35
N ASP A 47 -15.61 12.98 10.08
CA ASP A 47 -15.76 11.53 10.23
C ASP A 47 -14.87 10.78 9.23
N ILE A 48 -14.87 11.19 7.96
CA ILE A 48 -14.02 10.61 6.92
C ILE A 48 -12.53 10.78 7.28
N ILE A 49 -12.12 11.98 7.71
CA ILE A 49 -10.72 12.27 8.02
C ILE A 49 -10.26 11.48 9.24
N GLN A 50 -11.11 11.33 10.23
CA GLN A 50 -10.81 10.51 11.39
C GLN A 50 -10.56 9.05 10.98
N ASN A 51 -11.37 8.50 10.08
CA ASN A 51 -11.16 7.15 9.53
C ASN A 51 -9.83 7.04 8.78
N LEU A 52 -9.49 8.02 7.94
CA LEU A 52 -8.18 8.08 7.26
C LEU A 52 -7.01 8.14 8.26
N GLN A 53 -7.10 8.96 9.30
CA GLN A 53 -6.06 9.07 10.33
C GLN A 53 -5.91 7.78 11.14
N GLN A 54 -7.02 7.13 11.50
CA GLN A 54 -7.00 5.83 12.17
C GLN A 54 -6.33 4.77 11.29
N MET A 55 -6.63 4.75 10.00
CA MET A 55 -5.99 3.85 9.04
C MET A 55 -4.48 4.08 8.95
N LYS A 56 -4.02 5.35 8.90
CA LYS A 56 -2.58 5.68 8.94
C LYS A 56 -1.91 5.20 10.22
N LYS A 57 -2.57 5.32 11.37
CA LYS A 57 -2.07 4.78 12.65
C LYS A 57 -1.93 3.26 12.62
N ILE A 58 -2.94 2.55 12.09
CA ILE A 58 -2.87 1.09 11.91
C ILE A 58 -1.68 0.74 11.01
N ARG A 59 -1.54 1.42 9.87
CA ARG A 59 -0.44 1.17 8.92
C ARG A 59 0.94 1.41 9.54
N ALA A 60 1.10 2.44 10.38
CA ALA A 60 2.35 2.73 11.08
C ALA A 60 2.75 1.62 12.08
N ASN A 61 1.76 0.93 12.67
CA ASN A 61 1.98 -0.16 13.61
C ASN A 61 2.08 -1.54 12.92
N LEU A 62 1.64 -1.65 11.66
CA LEU A 62 1.72 -2.88 10.88
C LEU A 62 3.18 -3.15 10.46
N THR A 63 3.85 -4.04 11.18
CA THR A 63 5.19 -4.54 10.84
C THR A 63 5.09 -5.70 9.86
N VAL A 64 5.40 -5.44 8.59
CA VAL A 64 5.31 -6.45 7.50
C VAL A 64 6.44 -7.50 7.54
N ILE A 65 7.40 -7.37 8.47
CA ILE A 65 8.72 -8.02 8.38
C ILE A 65 9.09 -8.82 9.64
N GLU A 66 8.20 -9.00 10.62
CA GLU A 66 8.52 -9.83 11.80
C GLU A 66 8.51 -11.35 11.54
N ILE A 67 8.25 -11.79 10.30
CA ILE A 67 8.26 -13.20 9.93
C ILE A 67 9.64 -13.55 9.36
N ALA A 68 10.43 -14.30 10.14
CA ALA A 68 11.72 -14.84 9.75
C ALA A 68 11.60 -16.34 9.36
N GLU A 69 12.53 -16.85 8.55
CA GLU A 69 12.57 -18.29 8.23
C GLU A 69 12.82 -19.14 9.47
N SER A 70 13.48 -18.55 10.46
CA SER A 70 13.77 -19.14 11.76
C SER A 70 12.71 -18.84 12.82
N SER A 71 11.56 -18.24 12.46
CA SER A 71 10.48 -17.98 13.41
C SER A 71 9.96 -19.29 13.99
N THR A 72 9.83 -19.34 15.32
CA THR A 72 9.25 -20.49 16.02
C THR A 72 7.75 -20.57 15.81
N GLU A 73 7.15 -21.74 16.03
CA GLU A 73 5.70 -21.92 15.95
C GLU A 73 4.93 -20.95 16.86
N GLU A 74 5.44 -20.69 18.07
CA GLU A 74 4.85 -19.73 19.00
C GLU A 74 4.90 -18.29 18.45
N GLN A 75 6.04 -17.89 17.88
CA GLN A 75 6.18 -16.58 17.23
C GLN A 75 5.20 -16.44 16.06
N LEU A 76 5.11 -17.46 15.20
CA LEU A 76 4.20 -17.50 14.05
C LEU A 76 2.73 -17.36 14.48
N LYS A 77 2.30 -18.08 15.53
CA LYS A 77 0.93 -17.96 16.09
C LYS A 77 0.66 -16.57 16.65
N ASN A 78 1.61 -15.99 17.38
CA ASN A 78 1.48 -14.64 17.93
C ASN A 78 1.37 -13.60 16.81
N THR A 79 2.22 -13.69 15.78
CA THR A 79 2.13 -12.82 14.60
C THR A 79 0.79 -12.98 13.90
N TYR A 80 0.31 -14.21 13.69
CA TYR A 80 -1.00 -14.45 13.06
C TYR A 80 -2.14 -13.75 13.82
N LYS A 81 -2.14 -13.86 15.16
CA LYS A 81 -3.14 -13.20 16.01
C LYS A 81 -3.07 -11.67 15.92
N ASN A 82 -1.86 -11.11 15.89
CA ASN A 82 -1.68 -9.67 15.72
C ASN A 82 -2.19 -9.18 14.37
N LEU A 83 -1.92 -9.93 13.30
CA LEU A 83 -2.45 -9.67 11.95
C LEU A 83 -3.99 -9.70 11.93
N GLU A 84 -4.62 -10.64 12.62
CA GLU A 84 -6.09 -10.71 12.73
C GLU A 84 -6.67 -9.47 13.43
N ASN A 85 -6.02 -8.99 14.50
CA ASN A 85 -6.42 -7.76 15.18
C ASN A 85 -6.35 -6.52 14.27
N TYR A 86 -5.36 -6.46 13.36
CA TYR A 86 -5.28 -5.38 12.37
C TYR A 86 -6.40 -5.47 11.33
N ILE A 87 -6.74 -6.67 10.85
CA ILE A 87 -7.87 -6.89 9.94
C ILE A 87 -9.17 -6.41 10.58
N GLN A 88 -9.40 -6.73 11.86
CA GLN A 88 -10.59 -6.28 12.59
C GLN A 88 -10.69 -4.76 12.67
N GLN A 89 -9.59 -4.07 13.01
CA GLN A 89 -9.56 -2.60 13.04
C GLN A 89 -9.82 -1.98 11.66
N LEU A 90 -9.26 -2.55 10.59
CA LEU A 90 -9.50 -2.09 9.22
C LEU A 90 -10.95 -2.33 8.77
N ASN A 91 -11.58 -3.43 9.19
CA ASN A 91 -12.99 -3.69 8.90
C ASN A 91 -13.95 -2.73 9.62
N ILE A 92 -13.59 -2.28 10.83
CA ILE A 92 -14.35 -1.21 11.52
C ILE A 92 -14.32 0.07 10.68
N ILE A 93 -13.13 0.47 10.20
CA ILE A 93 -12.98 1.63 9.31
C ILE A 93 -13.83 1.47 8.05
N ARG A 94 -13.78 0.32 7.38
CA ARG A 94 -14.62 0.05 6.20
C ARG A 94 -16.11 0.18 6.49
N THR A 95 -16.55 -0.32 7.64
CA THR A 95 -17.97 -0.22 8.05
C THR A 95 -18.36 1.24 8.27
N ASN A 96 -17.50 2.03 8.90
CA ASN A 96 -17.74 3.46 9.09
C ASN A 96 -17.84 4.20 7.75
N LEU A 97 -16.95 3.90 6.80
CA LEU A 97 -16.97 4.49 5.46
C LEU A 97 -18.21 4.08 4.67
N GLU A 98 -18.66 2.83 4.79
CA GLU A 98 -19.92 2.39 4.18
C GLU A 98 -21.12 3.14 4.77
N ASN A 99 -21.16 3.29 6.09
CA ASN A 99 -22.20 4.09 6.75
C ASN A 99 -22.15 5.55 6.30
N HIS A 100 -20.96 6.13 6.15
CA HIS A 100 -20.77 7.48 5.64
C HIS A 100 -21.37 7.66 4.24
N LYS A 101 -21.07 6.74 3.31
CA LYS A 101 -21.66 6.74 1.96
C LYS A 101 -23.19 6.68 2.01
N ASN A 102 -23.73 5.86 2.90
CA ASN A 102 -25.18 5.72 3.04
C ASN A 102 -25.83 6.98 3.63
N THR A 103 -25.18 7.64 4.59
CA THR A 103 -25.63 8.90 5.19
C THR A 103 -25.59 10.06 4.19
N TYR A 104 -24.52 10.17 3.41
CA TYR A 104 -24.30 11.25 2.43
C TYR A 104 -24.46 10.75 0.99
N ASN A 105 -25.47 9.91 0.75
CA ASN A 105 -25.69 9.22 -0.54
C ASN A 105 -26.06 10.16 -1.71
N ASP A 106 -26.35 11.42 -1.41
CA ASP A 106 -26.64 12.48 -2.39
C ASP A 106 -25.40 13.34 -2.70
N SER A 107 -24.28 13.08 -2.03
CA SER A 107 -23.04 13.83 -2.16
C SER A 107 -21.99 12.99 -2.88
N PHE A 108 -21.79 13.30 -4.16
CA PHE A 108 -20.72 12.67 -4.95
C PHE A 108 -19.33 12.78 -4.29
N PRO A 109 -18.91 13.95 -3.74
CA PRO A 109 -17.63 14.06 -3.02
C PRO A 109 -17.49 13.10 -1.84
N ASP A 110 -18.51 12.99 -1.00
CA ASP A 110 -18.48 12.11 0.18
C ASP A 110 -18.44 10.63 -0.23
N ILE A 111 -19.19 10.24 -1.27
CA ILE A 111 -19.18 8.87 -1.79
C ILE A 111 -17.80 8.54 -2.35
N TYR A 112 -17.34 9.35 -3.29
CA TYR A 112 -16.08 9.12 -3.99
C TYR A 112 -14.90 9.07 -3.00
N PHE A 113 -14.84 9.99 -2.05
CA PHE A 113 -13.76 9.97 -1.06
C PHE A 113 -13.83 8.76 -0.12
N SER A 114 -15.04 8.35 0.28
CA SER A 114 -15.21 7.14 1.08
C SER A 114 -14.77 5.88 0.31
N GLU A 115 -14.99 5.83 -1.00
CA GLU A 115 -14.53 4.73 -1.85
C GLU A 115 -13.00 4.68 -1.93
N GLU A 116 -12.35 5.83 -2.12
CA GLU A 116 -10.89 5.95 -2.17
C GLU A 116 -10.25 5.47 -0.85
N ILE A 117 -10.77 5.89 0.31
CA ILE A 117 -10.26 5.43 1.61
C ILE A 117 -10.58 3.94 1.83
N SER A 118 -11.75 3.47 1.40
CA SER A 118 -12.11 2.05 1.49
C SER A 118 -11.15 1.18 0.68
N PHE A 119 -10.71 1.66 -0.48
CA PHE A 119 -9.72 0.98 -1.31
C PHE A 119 -8.36 0.84 -0.62
N VAL A 120 -7.92 1.87 0.12
CA VAL A 120 -6.71 1.79 0.94
C VAL A 120 -6.85 0.71 2.02
N ALA A 121 -7.97 0.72 2.75
CA ALA A 121 -8.22 -0.26 3.80
C ALA A 121 -8.22 -1.69 3.25
N GLU A 122 -8.84 -1.92 2.09
CA GLU A 122 -8.86 -3.22 1.42
C GLU A 122 -7.46 -3.66 0.99
N SER A 123 -6.65 -2.74 0.45
CA SER A 123 -5.26 -3.02 0.08
C SER A 123 -4.45 -3.51 1.28
N TYR A 124 -4.57 -2.87 2.44
CA TYR A 124 -3.92 -3.34 3.65
C TYR A 124 -4.45 -4.69 4.14
N ILE A 125 -5.77 -4.91 4.12
CA ILE A 125 -6.37 -6.21 4.48
C ILE A 125 -5.80 -7.32 3.59
N ILE A 126 -5.74 -7.13 2.27
CA ILE A 126 -5.21 -8.13 1.34
C ILE A 126 -3.72 -8.39 1.62
N SER A 127 -2.92 -7.34 1.86
CA SER A 127 -1.52 -7.49 2.26
C SER A 127 -1.38 -8.35 3.53
N ILE A 128 -2.20 -8.09 4.55
CA ILE A 128 -2.20 -8.85 5.81
C ILE A 128 -2.63 -10.31 5.60
N ARG A 129 -3.65 -10.58 4.79
CA ARG A 129 -4.07 -11.96 4.48
C ARG A 129 -3.00 -12.75 3.73
N ASN A 130 -2.21 -12.08 2.87
CA ASN A 130 -1.06 -12.71 2.24
C ASN A 130 0.06 -13.03 3.26
N GLN A 131 0.25 -12.19 4.28
CA GLN A 131 1.17 -12.50 5.39
C GLN A 131 0.66 -13.70 6.22
N GLN A 132 -0.64 -13.77 6.51
CA GLN A 132 -1.25 -14.94 7.15
C GLN A 132 -1.03 -16.22 6.31
N SER A 133 -1.13 -16.12 4.99
CA SER A 133 -0.86 -17.24 4.08
C SER A 133 0.60 -17.70 4.11
N LEU A 134 1.56 -16.76 4.23
CA LEU A 134 2.97 -17.08 4.44
C LEU A 134 3.20 -17.81 5.77
N ILE A 135 2.58 -17.34 6.86
CA ILE A 135 2.66 -17.97 8.18
C ILE A 135 2.19 -19.42 8.10
N THR A 136 0.99 -19.66 7.54
CA THR A 136 0.46 -21.02 7.35
C THR A 136 1.39 -21.88 6.49
N ALA A 137 2.06 -21.32 5.47
CA ALA A 137 3.02 -22.06 4.66
C ALA A 137 4.32 -22.40 5.41
N LEU A 138 4.77 -21.55 6.34
CA LEU A 138 5.92 -21.79 7.22
C LEU A 138 5.60 -22.87 8.26
N GLU A 139 4.43 -22.81 8.91
CA GLU A 139 3.96 -23.84 9.85
C GLU A 139 3.88 -25.22 9.20
N ASN A 140 3.43 -25.27 7.93
CA ASN A 140 3.35 -26.51 7.15
C ASN A 140 4.69 -26.93 6.51
N SER A 141 5.81 -26.30 6.88
CA SER A 141 7.16 -26.65 6.42
C SER A 141 7.34 -26.71 4.89
N LYS A 142 6.61 -25.88 4.13
CA LYS A 142 6.76 -25.85 2.66
C LYS A 142 8.15 -25.31 2.29
N ALA A 143 8.94 -26.08 1.53
CA ALA A 143 10.33 -25.71 1.23
C ALA A 143 10.49 -24.33 0.55
N GLU A 144 9.47 -23.86 -0.18
CA GLU A 144 9.44 -22.56 -0.86
C GLU A 144 9.19 -21.37 0.07
N SER A 145 8.53 -21.57 1.23
CA SER A 145 8.26 -20.47 2.19
C SER A 145 9.51 -20.05 2.96
N LYS A 146 10.55 -20.89 3.00
CA LYS A 146 11.89 -20.60 3.54
C LYS A 146 12.80 -19.85 2.57
N LYS A 147 12.24 -19.15 1.59
CA LYS A 147 12.98 -18.24 0.71
C LYS A 147 12.36 -16.85 0.81
N LEU A 148 12.07 -16.37 2.02
CA LEU A 148 11.19 -15.21 2.31
C LEU A 148 11.17 -14.17 1.19
N PHE A 149 12.28 -13.41 1.05
CA PHE A 149 12.47 -12.27 0.14
C PHE A 149 12.33 -12.61 -1.35
N TYR A 150 12.48 -13.88 -1.72
CA TYR A 150 12.35 -14.38 -3.09
C TYR A 150 11.17 -15.33 -3.26
N SER A 151 10.33 -15.47 -2.24
CA SER A 151 9.18 -16.37 -2.28
C SER A 151 8.00 -15.67 -2.93
N ASN A 152 7.22 -16.45 -3.68
CA ASN A 152 5.96 -15.98 -4.27
C ASN A 152 4.94 -15.49 -3.23
N TYR A 153 5.22 -15.67 -1.93
CA TYR A 153 4.38 -15.22 -0.83
C TYR A 153 4.60 -13.74 -0.46
N LEU A 154 5.82 -13.19 -0.54
CA LEU A 154 6.06 -11.79 -0.16
C LEU A 154 5.77 -10.79 -1.27
N ILE A 155 5.84 -11.20 -2.53
CA ILE A 155 5.49 -10.35 -3.68
C ILE A 155 4.10 -9.71 -3.52
N PRO A 156 3.01 -10.47 -3.30
CA PRO A 156 1.69 -9.88 -3.14
C PRO A 156 1.58 -9.04 -1.85
N VAL A 157 2.28 -9.40 -0.78
CA VAL A 157 2.31 -8.60 0.46
C VAL A 157 2.83 -7.19 0.19
N TYR A 158 3.99 -7.06 -0.46
CA TYR A 158 4.59 -5.77 -0.78
C TYR A 158 3.79 -5.00 -1.83
N TYR A 159 3.25 -5.69 -2.83
CA TYR A 159 2.41 -5.08 -3.86
C TYR A 159 1.22 -4.34 -3.24
N TYR A 160 0.41 -5.04 -2.44
CA TYR A 160 -0.80 -4.43 -1.86
C TYR A 160 -0.47 -3.42 -0.76
N LEU A 161 0.62 -3.62 -0.01
CA LEU A 161 1.07 -2.62 0.95
C LEU A 161 1.47 -1.30 0.27
N THR A 162 2.28 -1.41 -0.79
CA THR A 162 2.75 -0.26 -1.57
C THR A 162 1.58 0.43 -2.26
N LEU A 163 0.63 -0.32 -2.79
CA LEU A 163 -0.58 0.21 -3.40
C LEU A 163 -1.39 1.04 -2.39
N GLY A 164 -1.61 0.52 -1.19
CA GLY A 164 -2.26 1.28 -0.11
C GLY A 164 -1.48 2.55 0.26
N ASP A 165 -0.16 2.45 0.44
CA ASP A 165 0.70 3.59 0.79
C ASP A 165 0.68 4.69 -0.31
N GLN A 166 0.70 4.29 -1.58
CA GLN A 166 0.58 5.21 -2.72
C GLN A 166 -0.76 5.93 -2.74
N MET A 167 -1.84 5.22 -2.44
CA MET A 167 -3.17 5.82 -2.38
C MET A 167 -3.34 6.74 -1.18
N VAL A 168 -2.74 6.44 -0.03
CA VAL A 168 -2.66 7.40 1.08
C VAL A 168 -1.94 8.67 0.66
N SER A 169 -0.80 8.54 -0.03
CA SER A 169 -0.05 9.69 -0.53
C SER A 169 -0.85 10.49 -1.56
N TYR A 170 -1.62 9.81 -2.42
CA TYR A 170 -2.53 10.45 -3.37
C TYR A 170 -3.59 11.25 -2.61
N VAL A 171 -4.25 10.62 -1.63
CA VAL A 171 -5.26 11.28 -0.79
C VAL A 171 -4.69 12.54 -0.12
N ASP A 172 -3.52 12.44 0.50
CA ASP A 172 -2.88 13.56 1.21
C ASP A 172 -2.48 14.71 0.29
N THR A 173 -2.20 14.42 -0.97
CA THR A 173 -1.72 15.42 -1.94
C THR A 173 -2.86 16.12 -2.67
N TYR A 174 -3.93 15.38 -2.98
CA TYR A 174 -4.96 15.83 -3.94
C TYR A 174 -6.30 16.20 -3.30
N PHE A 175 -6.53 15.89 -2.02
CA PHE A 175 -7.81 16.17 -1.35
C PHE A 175 -7.72 17.45 -0.52
N VAL A 176 -8.71 18.32 -0.69
CA VAL A 176 -8.77 19.59 0.05
C VAL A 176 -9.68 19.40 1.25
N VAL A 177 -9.05 19.49 2.43
CA VAL A 177 -9.72 19.51 3.73
C VAL A 177 -10.01 20.98 4.08
N SER A 178 -10.82 21.69 3.30
CA SER A 178 -11.24 23.08 3.60
C SER A 178 -12.53 23.13 4.39
#